data_AF-A0A355WN98-F1
#
_entry.id   AF-A0A355WN98-F1
#
_cell.length_a   1.000
_cell.length_b   1.000
_cell.length_c   1.000
_cell.angle_alpha   90.00
_cell.angle_beta   90.00
_cell.angle_gamma   90.00
#
_symmetry.space_group_name_H-M   'P 1'
#
loop_
_entity.id
_entity.type
_entity.pdbx_description
1 polymer ?
#
loop_
_entity_poly.entity_id
_entity_poly.type
_entity_poly.pdbx_seq_one_letter_code
_entity_poly.pdbx_strand_id
1 'polypeptide(L)' 'AHREWIGIAHGVGKEILVCGKSGIFLGVDERLGLLLQQGDKTTLVPLTDLLRDR' A
#
# COMPACT_ATOMS: atom_id res chain seq x y z
N ALA A 1 9.65 19.11 -6.30
CA ALA A 1 10.40 17.89 -5.89
C ALA A 1 9.56 17.17 -4.86
N HIS A 2 9.04 16.00 -5.23
CA HIS A 2 7.97 15.26 -4.57
C HIS A 2 8.51 14.50 -3.34
N ARG A 3 8.87 15.22 -2.27
CA ARG A 3 9.59 14.66 -1.11
C ARG A 3 8.91 14.99 0.22
N GLU A 4 7.58 15.08 0.25
CA GLU A 4 6.83 15.46 1.46
C GLU A 4 5.69 14.49 1.83
N TRP A 5 5.56 13.35 1.15
CA TRP A 5 4.46 12.40 1.37
C TRP A 5 4.85 11.16 2.19
N ILE A 6 6.05 11.14 2.78
CA ILE A 6 6.53 10.03 3.64
C ILE A 6 6.01 10.16 5.11
N GLY A 7 5.34 11.27 5.46
CA GLY A 7 4.96 11.54 6.86
C GLY A 7 3.53 11.20 7.28
N ILE A 8 2.61 10.88 6.35
CA ILE A 8 1.15 10.83 6.66
C ILE A 8 0.51 9.48 6.38
N ALA A 9 1.23 8.53 5.78
CA ALA A 9 0.77 7.14 5.68
C ALA A 9 0.91 6.47 7.06
N HIS A 10 -0.05 6.68 7.95
CA HIS A 10 -0.15 6.00 9.24
C HIS A 10 0.01 4.48 9.03
N GLY A 11 1.10 3.90 9.58
CA GLY A 11 1.33 2.46 9.55
C GLY A 11 2.36 1.94 8.53
N VAL A 12 3.10 2.80 7.83
CA VAL A 12 4.25 2.35 7.03
C VAL A 12 5.23 1.58 7.92
N GLY A 13 5.67 0.42 7.46
CA GLY A 13 6.53 -0.52 8.20
C GLY A 13 5.79 -1.46 9.14
N LYS A 14 4.45 -1.39 9.25
CA LYS A 14 3.65 -2.34 10.02
C LYS A 14 3.09 -3.45 9.14
N GLU A 15 2.89 -4.61 9.73
CA GLU A 15 2.09 -5.66 9.12
C GLU A 15 0.62 -5.24 9.05
N ILE A 16 0.03 -5.33 7.87
CA ILE A 16 -1.38 -5.05 7.59
C ILE A 16 -2.02 -6.23 6.88
N LEU A 17 -3.33 -6.38 7.05
CA LEU A 17 -4.16 -7.30 6.26
C LEU A 17 -5.01 -6.47 5.29
N VAL A 18 -4.79 -6.62 3.99
CA VAL A 18 -5.51 -5.88 2.93
C VAL A 18 -5.86 -6.81 1.76
N CYS A 19 -7.09 -6.75 1.27
CA CYS A 19 -7.62 -7.66 0.24
C CYS A 19 -7.32 -9.17 0.51
N GLY A 20 -7.40 -9.59 1.78
CA GLY A 20 -7.09 -10.97 2.19
C GLY A 20 -5.60 -11.34 2.17
N LYS A 21 -4.71 -10.37 1.96
CA LYS A 21 -3.25 -10.55 1.95
C LYS A 21 -2.64 -9.86 3.16
N SER A 22 -1.85 -10.61 3.95
CA SER A 22 -1.06 -10.06 5.05
C SER A 22 0.35 -9.72 4.58
N GLY A 23 0.89 -8.58 4.99
CA GLY A 23 2.27 -8.20 4.69
C GLY A 23 2.64 -6.84 5.25
N ILE A 24 3.89 -6.43 5.06
CA ILE A 24 4.39 -5.13 5.54
C ILE A 24 3.96 -4.04 4.58
N PHE A 25 3.26 -3.02 5.09
CA PHE A 25 2.87 -1.86 4.31
C PHE A 25 4.07 -0.98 4.04
N LEU A 26 4.48 -0.88 2.78
CA LEU A 26 5.62 -0.06 2.36
C LEU A 26 5.21 1.37 1.98
N GLY A 27 3.93 1.60 1.69
CA GLY A 27 3.41 2.89 1.25
C GLY A 27 2.52 2.75 0.02
N VAL A 28 2.36 3.85 -0.72
CA VAL A 28 1.56 3.90 -1.94
C VAL A 28 2.39 4.41 -3.12
N ASP A 29 2.09 3.89 -4.31
CA ASP A 29 2.65 4.32 -5.59
C ASP A 29 1.94 5.58 -6.15
N GLU A 30 2.50 6.20 -7.20
CA GLU A 30 1.93 7.37 -7.91
C GLU A 30 0.47 7.19 -8.36
N ARG A 31 0.03 5.94 -8.59
CA ARG A 31 -1.36 5.60 -8.95
C ARG A 31 -2.28 5.35 -7.75
N LEU A 32 -1.83 5.69 -6.54
CA LEU A 32 -2.49 5.28 -5.31
C LEU A 32 -2.61 3.74 -5.24
N GLY A 33 -1.58 3.00 -5.68
CA GLY A 33 -1.51 1.55 -5.48
C GLY A 33 -0.82 1.24 -4.16
N LEU A 34 -1.41 0.41 -3.31
CA LEU A 34 -0.78 0.00 -2.05
C LEU A 34 0.37 -0.97 -2.31
N LEU A 35 1.53 -0.71 -1.70
CA LEU A 35 2.71 -1.56 -1.78
C LEU A 35 2.77 -2.45 -0.54
N LEU A 36 2.64 -3.76 -0.75
CA LEU A 36 2.65 -4.77 0.32
C LEU A 36 3.84 -5.71 0.13
N GLN A 37 4.74 -5.77 1.11
CA GLN A 37 5.83 -6.74 1.11
C GLN A 37 5.38 -8.04 1.78
N GLN A 38 5.54 -9.16 1.08
CA GLN A 38 5.27 -10.50 1.58
C GLN A 38 6.53 -11.35 1.38
N GLY A 39 7.34 -11.50 2.45
CA GLY A 39 8.66 -12.11 2.35
C GLY A 39 9.62 -11.28 1.49
N ASP A 40 10.15 -11.89 0.43
CA ASP A 40 11.07 -11.26 -0.53
C ASP A 40 10.36 -10.54 -1.70
N LYS A 41 9.03 -10.67 -1.79
CA LYS A 41 8.25 -10.11 -2.91
C LYS A 41 7.44 -8.90 -2.48
N THR A 42 7.53 -7.84 -3.27
CA THR A 42 6.61 -6.69 -3.17
C THR A 42 5.46 -6.87 -4.14
N THR A 43 4.23 -6.78 -3.63
CA THR A 43 3.01 -6.86 -4.41
C THR A 43 2.32 -5.50 -4.42
N LEU A 44 1.95 -5.05 -5.63
CA LEU A 44 1.09 -3.89 -5.79
C LEU A 44 -0.37 -4.33 -5.65
N VAL A 45 -1.07 -3.73 -4.70
CA VAL A 45 -2.52 -3.86 -4.50
C VAL A 45 -3.16 -2.55 -5.00
N PRO A 46 -3.68 -2.51 -6.24
CA PRO A 46 -4.23 -1.28 -6.78
C PRO A 46 -5.47 -0.85 -5.98
N LEU A 47 -5.51 0.38 -5.45
CA LEU A 47 -6.71 0.91 -4.75
C LEU A 47 -7.90 1.10 -5.70
N THR A 48 -7.71 1.03 -7.02
CA THR A 48 -8.82 0.94 -7.98
C THR A 48 -9.60 -0.37 -7.87
N ASP A 49 -9.06 -1.41 -7.24
CA ASP A 49 -9.81 -2.64 -6.90
C ASP A 49 -10.85 -2.39 -5.79
N LEU A 50 -10.60 -1.39 -4.93
CA LEU A 50 -11.56 -0.91 -3.92
C LEU A 50 -12.60 0.06 -4.50
N LEU A 51 -12.40 0.55 -5.72
CA LEU A 51 -13.38 1.38 -6.44
C LEU A 51 -14.44 0.49 -7.11
N ARG A 52 -15.08 -0.38 -6.33
CA ARG A 52 -16.35 -0.99 -6.71
C ARG A 52 -17.47 -0.09 -6.18
N ASP A 53 -17.83 0.86 -7.03
CA ASP A 53 -19.15 1.46 -7.25
C ASP A 53 -19.96 1.91 -6.02
N ARG A 54 -20.13 3.24 -5.92
CA ARG A 54 -21.47 3.81 -5.94
C ARG A 54 -21.48 5.08 -6.76
#